data_AF-M2T850-F1
#
_entry.id   AF-M2T850-F1
#
_cell.length_a   1.000
_cell.length_b   1.000
_cell.length_c   1.000
_cell.angle_alpha   90.00
_cell.angle_beta   90.00
_cell.angle_gamma   90.00
#
_symmetry.space_group_name_H-M   'P 1'
#
loop_
_entity.id
_entity.type
_entity.pdbx_description
1 polymer ?
#
loop_
_entity_poly.entity_id
_entity_poly.type
_entity_poly.pdbx_seq_one_letter_code
_entity_poly.pdbx_strand_id
1 'polypeptide(L)'
;MSGLQDWLMQGAAPKRETRTDLYLADPNLTDISLKRRGREHSEVKVLVGLPDISLPPSMAAQAELWLKSEAARLPLTDEGTVAVGKERRRRILRFADGGWHPVDSEEEAENGAALEYALVEAHGERWTSLCLEAFGEEDRLPALLQGVVTLLGPWPGDVPAPAISGGYPFWLGEIARGH
;
A
#
# COMPACT_ATOMS: atom_id res chain seq x y z
N MET A 1 -16.10 -3.33 -12.05
CA MET A 1 -15.00 -2.89 -11.18
C MET A 1 -15.33 -1.67 -10.30
N SER A 2 -16.51 -1.02 -10.42
CA SER A 2 -16.89 0.09 -9.51
C SER A 2 -17.04 -0.37 -8.05
N GLY A 3 -17.60 -1.55 -7.81
CA GLY A 3 -17.89 -2.05 -6.46
C GLY A 3 -16.69 -2.16 -5.52
N LEU A 4 -15.50 -2.55 -6.00
CA LEU A 4 -14.30 -2.65 -5.16
C LEU A 4 -13.81 -1.27 -4.69
N GLN A 5 -13.81 -0.32 -5.61
CA GLN A 5 -13.41 1.03 -5.31
C GLN A 5 -14.44 1.72 -4.41
N ASP A 6 -15.73 1.52 -4.68
CA ASP A 6 -16.80 2.10 -3.87
C ASP A 6 -16.77 1.54 -2.43
N TRP A 7 -16.54 0.23 -2.30
CA TRP A 7 -16.30 -0.44 -1.01
C TRP A 7 -15.13 0.20 -0.26
N LEU A 8 -13.97 0.35 -0.91
CA LEU A 8 -12.79 0.90 -0.25
C LEU A 8 -12.96 2.38 0.11
N MET A 9 -13.67 3.15 -0.72
CA MET A 9 -13.80 4.60 -0.61
C MET A 9 -15.08 5.06 0.12
N GLN A 10 -15.86 4.15 0.72
CA GLN A 10 -17.10 4.49 1.42
C GLN A 10 -16.91 5.47 2.59
N GLY A 11 -17.67 6.56 2.67
CA GLY A 11 -17.69 7.45 3.84
C GLY A 11 -16.77 8.68 3.82
N ALA A 12 -15.96 8.90 2.79
CA ALA A 12 -15.32 10.21 2.52
C ALA A 12 -14.86 10.33 1.07
N ALA A 13 -14.71 11.56 0.57
CA ALA A 13 -14.14 11.80 -0.75
C ALA A 13 -12.63 11.49 -0.75
N PRO A 14 -12.13 10.62 -1.63
CA PRO A 14 -10.71 10.29 -1.65
C PRO A 14 -9.87 11.40 -2.27
N LYS A 15 -8.65 11.56 -1.76
CA LYS A 15 -7.61 12.37 -2.41
C LYS A 15 -7.10 11.65 -3.65
N ARG A 16 -6.98 12.40 -4.75
CA ARG A 16 -6.48 11.91 -6.03
C ARG A 16 -5.05 12.40 -6.23
N GLU A 17 -4.20 11.53 -6.74
CA GLU A 17 -2.83 11.87 -7.07
C GLU A 17 -2.37 11.05 -8.27
N THR A 18 -1.70 11.71 -9.21
CA THR A 18 -1.00 11.06 -10.32
C THR A 18 0.47 11.40 -10.22
N ARG A 19 1.33 10.38 -10.21
CA ARG A 19 2.78 10.56 -10.16
C ARG A 19 3.54 9.35 -10.72
N THR A 20 4.84 9.53 -10.91
CA THR A 20 5.77 8.45 -11.22
C THR A 20 6.88 8.46 -10.18
N ASP A 21 7.14 7.30 -9.57
CA ASP A 21 8.24 7.06 -8.65
C ASP A 21 9.23 6.08 -9.30
N LEU A 22 10.52 6.16 -8.97
CA LEU A 22 11.52 5.17 -9.38
C LEU A 22 11.75 4.18 -8.25
N TYR A 23 11.62 2.89 -8.52
CA TYR A 23 11.84 1.81 -7.55
C TYR A 23 13.10 1.03 -7.90
N LEU A 24 13.87 0.62 -6.89
CA LEU A 24 14.86 -0.45 -7.05
C LEU A 24 14.12 -1.71 -7.52
N ALA A 25 14.61 -2.31 -8.60
CA ALA A 25 14.04 -3.51 -9.20
C ALA A 25 15.10 -4.61 -9.22
N ASP A 26 15.36 -5.17 -8.04
CA ASP A 26 16.13 -6.40 -7.90
C ASP A 26 15.16 -7.54 -7.57
N PRO A 27 14.96 -8.53 -8.47
CA PRO A 27 14.00 -9.60 -8.22
C PRO A 27 14.36 -10.45 -6.99
N ASN A 28 15.60 -10.43 -6.53
CA ASN A 28 16.04 -11.18 -5.35
C ASN A 28 15.84 -10.43 -4.03
N LEU A 29 15.51 -9.13 -4.09
CA LEU A 29 15.23 -8.31 -2.91
C LEU A 29 13.73 -8.07 -2.79
N THR A 30 13.05 -9.00 -2.12
CA THR A 30 11.59 -8.94 -1.90
C THR A 30 11.21 -8.28 -0.58
N ASP A 31 12.16 -8.13 0.34
CA ASP A 31 11.99 -7.65 1.71
C ASP A 31 12.45 -6.19 1.90
N ILE A 32 13.06 -5.58 0.88
CA ILE A 32 13.51 -4.18 0.91
C ILE A 32 12.89 -3.43 -0.27
N SER A 33 12.08 -2.42 0.05
CA SER A 33 11.58 -1.46 -0.93
C SER A 33 12.40 -0.18 -0.85
N LEU A 34 13.08 0.16 -1.94
CA LEU A 34 13.74 1.45 -2.08
C LEU A 34 13.11 2.19 -3.25
N LYS A 35 12.63 3.41 -2.98
CA LYS A 35 12.08 4.27 -4.03
C LYS A 35 12.56 5.70 -3.92
N ARG A 36 12.64 6.37 -5.07
CA ARG A 36 12.86 7.80 -5.21
C ARG A 36 11.62 8.47 -5.78
N ARG A 37 11.16 9.53 -5.11
CA ARG A 37 10.11 10.43 -5.59
C ARG A 37 10.74 11.75 -6.03
N GLY A 38 10.58 12.09 -7.30
CA GLY A 38 11.23 13.27 -7.86
C GLY A 38 12.76 13.22 -7.72
N ARG A 39 13.40 14.35 -7.39
CA ARG A 39 14.86 14.43 -7.24
C ARG A 39 15.35 14.42 -5.78
N GLU A 40 14.45 14.73 -4.84
CA GLU A 40 14.83 15.13 -3.48
C GLU A 40 14.45 14.10 -2.40
N HIS A 41 13.48 13.22 -2.66
CA HIS A 41 12.94 12.33 -1.64
C HIS A 41 13.23 10.87 -1.96
N SER A 42 13.78 10.16 -0.98
CA SER A 42 13.94 8.71 -1.03
C SER A 42 13.27 8.08 0.18
N GLU A 43 12.63 6.94 -0.02
CA GLU A 43 11.98 6.17 1.03
C GLU A 43 12.56 4.75 1.00
N VAL A 44 12.88 4.25 2.18
CA VAL A 44 13.26 2.85 2.41
C VAL A 44 12.16 2.22 3.25
N LYS A 45 11.66 1.07 2.82
CA LYS A 45 10.85 0.19 3.65
C LYS A 45 11.54 -1.17 3.77
N VAL A 46 11.59 -1.72 4.97
CA VAL A 46 12.10 -3.07 5.24
C VAL A 46 10.99 -3.92 5.83
N LEU A 47 10.76 -5.10 5.27
CA LEU A 47 9.80 -6.07 5.77
C LEU A 47 10.38 -6.71 7.03
N VAL A 48 9.69 -6.55 8.16
CA VAL A 48 10.16 -7.05 9.47
C VAL A 48 9.27 -8.13 10.06
N GLY A 49 8.11 -8.39 9.44
CA GLY A 49 7.23 -9.46 9.89
C GLY A 49 6.01 -9.68 9.01
N LEU A 50 5.35 -10.81 9.27
CA LEU A 50 4.09 -11.20 8.65
C LEU A 50 3.08 -11.45 9.78
N PRO A 51 2.42 -10.39 10.29
CA PRO A 51 1.49 -10.53 11.40
C PRO A 51 0.32 -11.44 11.01
N ASP A 52 -0.12 -12.25 11.97
CA ASP A 52 -1.33 -13.05 11.81
C ASP A 52 -2.56 -12.16 12.03
N ILE A 53 -3.25 -11.86 10.93
CA ILE A 53 -4.45 -11.01 10.89
C ILE A 53 -5.57 -11.84 10.29
N SER A 54 -6.75 -11.79 10.91
CA SER A 54 -7.92 -12.48 10.39
C SER A 54 -8.50 -11.72 9.19
N LEU A 55 -7.94 -11.97 8.01
CA LEU A 55 -8.44 -11.47 6.74
C LEU A 55 -9.51 -12.43 6.17
N PRO A 56 -10.57 -11.90 5.53
CA PRO A 56 -11.51 -12.73 4.77
C PRO A 56 -10.77 -13.60 3.75
N PRO A 57 -11.04 -14.91 3.67
CA PRO A 57 -10.37 -15.80 2.71
C PRO A 57 -10.49 -15.33 1.25
N SER A 58 -11.58 -14.64 0.92
CA SER A 58 -11.82 -14.06 -0.41
C SER A 58 -10.86 -12.91 -0.77
N MET A 59 -10.21 -12.27 0.21
CA MET A 59 -9.15 -11.30 -0.07
C MET A 59 -7.89 -11.99 -0.60
N ALA A 60 -7.68 -13.27 -0.24
CA ALA A 60 -6.49 -14.06 -0.58
C ALA A 60 -5.19 -13.25 -0.50
N ALA A 61 -5.03 -12.54 0.62
CA ALA A 61 -3.93 -11.62 0.87
C ALA A 61 -3.19 -11.95 2.17
N GLN A 62 -1.92 -11.54 2.24
CA GLN A 62 -1.09 -11.64 3.45
C GLN A 62 -0.82 -10.24 4.00
N ALA A 63 -0.99 -10.07 5.31
CA ALA A 63 -0.56 -8.85 5.98
C ALA A 63 0.97 -8.82 6.13
N GLU A 64 1.57 -7.66 5.90
CA GLU A 64 3.00 -7.42 6.00
C GLU A 64 3.27 -6.27 6.99
N LEU A 65 4.31 -6.41 7.81
CA LEU A 65 4.78 -5.37 8.71
C LEU A 65 6.06 -4.75 8.15
N TRP A 66 6.00 -3.45 7.85
CA TRP A 66 7.10 -2.71 7.24
C TRP A 66 7.63 -1.61 8.15
N LEU A 67 8.94 -1.58 8.36
CA LEU A 67 9.63 -0.43 8.95
C LEU A 67 9.90 0.59 7.83
N LYS A 68 9.28 1.76 7.91
CA LYS A 68 9.48 2.86 6.95
C LYS A 68 10.48 3.87 7.52
N SER A 69 11.51 4.19 6.74
CA SER A 69 12.40 5.32 7.00
C SER A 69 12.38 6.27 5.82
N GLU A 70 12.28 7.55 6.13
CA GLU A 70 12.61 8.59 5.16
C GLU A 70 14.13 8.78 5.21
N ALA A 71 14.79 8.51 4.09
CA ALA A 71 16.23 8.66 3.98
C ALA A 71 16.52 9.96 3.22
N ALA A 72 17.54 10.69 3.67
CA ALA A 72 18.10 11.75 2.84
C ALA A 72 18.58 11.14 1.51
N ARG A 73 18.27 11.83 0.41
CA ARG A 73 18.61 11.55 -1.00
C ARG A 73 19.54 10.35 -1.22
N LEU A 74 18.95 9.17 -1.45
CA LEU A 74 19.73 8.01 -1.87
C LEU A 74 20.02 8.14 -3.38
N PRO A 75 21.27 7.92 -3.81
CA PRO A 75 21.66 8.03 -5.22
C PRO A 75 21.19 6.80 -6.00
N LEU A 76 19.88 6.64 -6.16
CA LEU A 76 19.33 5.66 -7.09
C LEU A 76 19.74 6.07 -8.51
N THR A 77 20.58 5.27 -9.16
CA THR A 77 20.87 5.39 -10.59
C THR A 77 19.69 4.86 -11.40
N ASP A 78 19.59 5.23 -12.67
CA ASP A 78 18.55 4.65 -13.54
C ASP A 78 18.80 3.14 -13.75
N GLU A 79 20.08 2.73 -13.74
CA GLU A 79 20.48 1.31 -13.72
C GLU A 79 19.94 0.61 -12.46
N GLY A 80 19.25 -0.51 -12.67
CA GLY A 80 18.64 -1.30 -11.59
C GLY A 80 17.33 -0.72 -11.04
N THR A 81 16.76 0.32 -11.67
CA THR A 81 15.47 0.88 -11.26
C THR A 81 14.40 0.76 -12.33
N VAL A 82 13.15 0.77 -11.89
CA VAL A 82 11.95 0.76 -12.73
C VAL A 82 11.09 1.95 -12.41
N ALA A 83 10.64 2.65 -13.45
CA ALA A 83 9.64 3.70 -13.33
C ALA A 83 8.26 3.08 -13.10
N VAL A 84 7.62 3.49 -12.02
CA VAL A 84 6.29 3.05 -11.64
C VAL A 84 5.35 4.25 -11.67
N GLY A 85 4.51 4.28 -12.71
CA GLY A 85 3.42 5.25 -12.84
C GLY A 85 2.28 4.86 -11.92
N LYS A 86 1.65 5.84 -11.25
CA LYS A 86 0.55 5.62 -10.33
C LYS A 86 -0.50 6.71 -10.46
N GLU A 87 -1.74 6.32 -10.72
CA GLU A 87 -2.95 7.12 -10.48
C GLU A 87 -3.68 6.52 -9.28
N ARG A 88 -3.71 7.22 -8.15
CA ARG A 88 -4.29 6.71 -6.91
C ARG A 88 -5.44 7.53 -6.37
N ARG A 89 -6.35 6.84 -5.68
CA ARG A 89 -7.39 7.36 -4.81
C ARG A 89 -7.07 6.88 -3.41
N ARG A 90 -6.88 7.83 -2.48
CA ARG A 90 -6.47 7.53 -1.11
C ARG A 90 -7.38 8.19 -0.10
N ARG A 91 -7.74 7.46 0.95
CA ARG A 91 -8.35 8.00 2.16
C ARG A 91 -7.46 7.70 3.35
N ILE A 92 -7.36 8.66 4.27
CA ILE A 92 -6.70 8.48 5.55
C ILE A 92 -7.77 8.49 6.65
N LEU A 93 -7.66 7.55 7.58
CA LEU A 93 -8.51 7.45 8.76
C LEU A 93 -7.64 7.57 10.00
N ARG A 94 -8.08 8.38 10.96
CA ARG A 94 -7.52 8.46 12.31
C ARG A 94 -8.35 7.59 13.24
N PHE A 95 -7.70 6.83 14.12
CA PHE A 95 -8.38 6.14 15.21
C PHE A 95 -8.30 6.97 16.49
N ALA A 96 -9.43 7.51 16.94
CA ALA A 96 -9.54 8.34 18.14
C ALA A 96 -10.89 8.09 18.82
N ASP A 97 -10.97 8.25 20.14
CA ASP A 97 -12.21 8.13 20.92
C ASP A 97 -12.98 6.80 20.68
N GLY A 98 -12.25 5.72 20.37
CA GLY A 98 -12.81 4.40 20.08
C GLY A 98 -13.43 4.24 18.69
N GLY A 99 -13.24 5.21 17.78
CA GLY A 99 -13.81 5.21 16.44
C GLY A 99 -12.83 5.64 15.34
N TRP A 100 -13.26 5.40 14.09
CA TRP A 100 -12.53 5.82 12.90
C TRP A 100 -13.09 7.14 12.37
N HIS A 101 -12.20 8.11 12.13
CA HIS A 101 -12.56 9.44 11.63
C HIS A 101 -11.74 9.76 10.37
N PRO A 102 -12.36 10.25 9.28
CA PRO A 102 -11.61 10.68 8.12
C PRO A 102 -10.76 11.91 8.45
N VAL A 103 -9.52 11.92 7.98
CA VAL A 103 -8.59 13.05 8.09
C VAL A 103 -7.92 13.32 6.75
N ASP A 104 -7.35 14.51 6.62
CA ASP A 104 -6.77 14.96 5.37
C ASP A 104 -5.37 14.38 5.11
N SER A 105 -4.60 14.09 6.15
CA SER A 105 -3.23 13.59 6.01
C SER A 105 -2.83 12.60 7.10
N GLU A 106 -1.71 11.89 6.90
CA GLU A 106 -1.16 10.99 7.92
C GLU A 106 -0.62 11.76 9.13
N GLU A 107 -0.11 12.97 8.92
CA GLU A 107 0.44 13.83 9.97
C GLU A 107 -0.64 14.27 10.99
N GLU A 108 -1.91 14.24 10.61
CA GLU A 108 -3.06 14.52 11.49
C GLU A 108 -3.45 13.30 12.36
N ALA A 109 -2.83 12.14 12.16
CA ALA A 109 -3.14 10.90 12.84
C ALA A 109 -1.88 10.26 13.44
N GLU A 110 -1.80 10.23 14.78
CA GLU A 110 -0.77 9.45 15.48
C GLU A 110 -0.94 7.95 15.23
N ASN A 111 -2.20 7.50 15.20
CA ASN A 111 -2.59 6.14 14.92
C ASN A 111 -3.71 6.16 13.88
N GLY A 112 -3.54 5.43 12.80
CA GLY A 112 -4.45 5.53 11.67
C GLY A 112 -4.33 4.39 10.67
N ALA A 113 -5.09 4.54 9.60
CA ALA A 113 -5.07 3.66 8.46
C ALA A 113 -5.22 4.44 7.15
N ALA A 114 -4.43 4.06 6.16
CA ALA A 114 -4.53 4.53 4.79
C ALA A 114 -5.17 3.44 3.92
N LEU A 115 -6.13 3.87 3.09
CA LEU A 115 -6.87 3.03 2.18
C LEU A 115 -6.60 3.53 0.78
N GLU A 116 -6.03 2.69 -0.08
CA GLU A 116 -5.59 3.09 -1.41
C GLU A 116 -6.12 2.15 -2.49
N TYR A 117 -6.76 2.75 -3.50
CA TYR A 117 -7.00 2.13 -4.79
C TYR A 117 -6.12 2.81 -5.82
N ALA A 118 -5.33 2.06 -6.57
CA ALA A 118 -4.42 2.62 -7.55
C ALA A 118 -4.45 1.88 -8.88
N LEU A 119 -4.35 2.63 -9.98
CA LEU A 119 -3.91 2.11 -11.26
C LEU A 119 -2.40 2.32 -11.33
N VAL A 120 -1.67 1.23 -11.52
CA VAL A 120 -0.21 1.21 -11.46
C VAL A 120 0.32 0.75 -12.81
N GLU A 121 1.37 1.39 -13.31
CA GLU A 121 2.02 1.03 -14.57
C GLU A 121 3.51 0.77 -14.33
N ALA A 122 4.00 -0.39 -14.74
CA ALA A 122 5.41 -0.75 -14.72
C ALA A 122 5.70 -1.70 -15.88
N HIS A 123 6.88 -1.60 -16.50
CA HIS A 123 7.26 -2.42 -17.66
C HIS A 123 6.27 -2.40 -18.84
N GLY A 124 5.50 -1.31 -19.00
CA GLY A 124 4.48 -1.20 -20.05
C GLY A 124 3.20 -1.99 -19.76
N GLU A 125 3.09 -2.62 -18.59
CA GLU A 125 1.89 -3.29 -18.11
C GLU A 125 1.12 -2.43 -17.13
N ARG A 126 -0.21 -2.55 -17.16
CA ARG A 126 -1.12 -1.82 -16.27
C ARG A 126 -1.82 -2.76 -15.31
N TRP A 127 -1.72 -2.41 -14.03
CA TRP A 127 -2.22 -3.16 -12.89
C TRP A 127 -3.24 -2.34 -12.11
N THR A 128 -4.13 -3.04 -11.40
CA THR A 128 -4.96 -2.45 -10.35
C THR A 128 -4.45 -2.94 -9.01
N SER A 129 -4.21 -2.01 -8.08
CA SER A 129 -3.70 -2.28 -6.74
C SER A 129 -4.74 -1.82 -5.71
N LEU A 130 -4.88 -2.61 -4.64
CA LEU A 130 -5.63 -2.28 -3.44
C LEU A 130 -4.70 -2.43 -2.23
N CYS A 131 -4.70 -1.44 -1.33
CA CYS A 131 -3.88 -1.46 -0.13
C CYS A 131 -4.65 -0.94 1.08
N LEU A 132 -4.53 -1.67 2.19
CA LEU A 132 -4.92 -1.27 3.53
C LEU A 132 -3.64 -1.19 4.36
N GLU A 133 -3.25 0.00 4.81
CA GLU A 133 -2.02 0.21 5.56
C GLU A 133 -2.36 0.85 6.91
N ALA A 134 -2.16 0.13 8.01
CA ALA A 134 -2.19 0.73 9.34
C ALA A 134 -0.83 1.37 9.65
N PHE A 135 -0.86 2.49 10.37
CA PHE A 135 0.35 3.22 10.80
C PHE A 135 0.15 3.77 12.22
N GLY A 136 1.27 4.00 12.93
CA GLY A 136 1.29 4.45 14.32
C GLY A 136 2.18 3.58 15.19
N GLU A 137 1.78 3.39 16.45
CA GLU A 137 2.53 2.60 17.44
C GLU A 137 2.54 1.11 17.06
N GLU A 138 3.70 0.47 17.11
CA GLU A 138 3.94 -0.89 16.61
C GLU A 138 2.98 -1.93 17.22
N ASP A 139 2.76 -1.85 18.53
CA ASP A 139 1.90 -2.75 19.29
C ASP A 139 0.41 -2.62 18.93
N ARG A 140 0.02 -1.51 18.28
CA ARG A 140 -1.35 -1.23 17.87
C ARG A 140 -1.65 -1.58 16.41
N LEU A 141 -0.62 -1.73 15.56
CA LEU A 141 -0.80 -1.94 14.12
C LEU A 141 -1.71 -3.13 13.79
N PRO A 142 -1.58 -4.32 14.42
CA PRO A 142 -2.47 -5.44 14.14
C PRO A 142 -3.94 -5.12 14.43
N ALA A 143 -4.22 -4.48 15.57
CA ALA A 143 -5.57 -4.11 15.99
C ALA A 143 -6.17 -3.02 15.09
N LEU A 144 -5.36 -2.04 14.68
CA LEU A 144 -5.77 -0.98 13.76
C LEU A 144 -6.11 -1.56 12.37
N LEU A 145 -5.27 -2.43 11.82
CA LEU A 145 -5.52 -3.06 10.54
C LEU A 145 -6.79 -3.92 10.58
N GLN A 146 -6.94 -4.74 11.62
CA GLN A 146 -8.15 -5.55 11.84
C GLN A 146 -9.40 -4.66 11.96
N GLY A 147 -9.29 -3.55 12.72
CA GLY A 147 -10.37 -2.58 12.90
C GLY A 147 -10.81 -1.94 11.59
N VAL A 148 -9.89 -1.63 10.67
CA VAL A 148 -10.24 -1.11 9.34
C VAL A 148 -10.90 -2.16 8.46
N VAL A 149 -10.44 -3.42 8.52
CA VAL A 149 -11.09 -4.53 7.80
C VAL A 149 -12.52 -4.71 8.29
N THR A 150 -12.75 -4.65 9.61
CA THR A 150 -14.09 -4.70 10.20
C THR A 150 -14.96 -3.51 9.79
N LEU A 151 -14.39 -2.29 9.76
CA LEU A 151 -15.09 -1.07 9.34
C LEU A 151 -15.59 -1.16 7.89
N LEU A 152 -14.78 -1.70 6.98
CA LEU A 152 -15.15 -1.84 5.57
C LEU A 152 -16.22 -2.92 5.36
N GLY A 153 -16.37 -3.83 6.32
CA GLY A 153 -17.37 -4.88 6.28
C GLY A 153 -17.01 -5.99 5.28
N PRO A 154 -18.01 -6.74 4.76
CA PRO A 154 -17.75 -7.90 3.94
C PRO A 154 -17.06 -7.53 2.62
N TRP A 155 -16.16 -8.40 2.17
CA TRP A 155 -15.51 -8.28 0.87
C TRP A 155 -16.55 -8.29 -0.26
N PRO A 156 -16.46 -7.40 -1.26
CA PRO A 156 -17.39 -7.40 -2.39
C PRO A 156 -17.31 -8.71 -3.18
N GLY A 157 -18.44 -9.40 -3.34
CA GLY A 157 -18.51 -10.78 -3.83
C GLY A 157 -18.04 -11.03 -5.27
N ASP A 158 -18.00 -10.01 -6.11
CA ASP A 158 -17.61 -10.12 -7.54
C ASP A 158 -16.14 -9.77 -7.81
N VAL A 159 -15.33 -9.66 -6.75
CA VAL A 159 -13.91 -9.29 -6.89
C VAL A 159 -13.05 -10.55 -6.92
N PRO A 160 -12.32 -10.79 -8.03
CA PRO A 160 -11.44 -11.94 -8.13
C PRO A 160 -10.32 -11.87 -7.09
N ALA A 161 -9.77 -13.03 -6.73
CA ALA A 161 -8.55 -13.08 -5.95
C ALA A 161 -7.43 -12.28 -6.66
N PRO A 162 -6.56 -11.58 -5.90
CA PRO A 162 -5.43 -10.88 -6.50
C PRO A 162 -4.52 -11.88 -7.22
N ALA A 163 -4.02 -11.51 -8.39
CA ALA A 163 -2.97 -12.28 -9.06
C ALA A 163 -1.69 -12.35 -8.21
N ILE A 164 -1.45 -11.30 -7.40
CA ILE A 164 -0.26 -11.13 -6.56
C ILE A 164 -0.67 -10.43 -5.27
N SER A 165 -0.24 -10.96 -4.13
CA SER A 165 -0.36 -10.30 -2.84
C SER A 165 1.03 -10.08 -2.24
N GLY A 166 1.35 -8.82 -1.94
CA GLY A 166 2.59 -8.43 -1.30
C GLY A 166 2.99 -7.00 -1.63
N GLY A 167 4.08 -6.55 -1.03
CA GLY A 167 4.65 -5.23 -1.29
C GLY A 167 5.19 -5.05 -2.72
N TYR A 168 5.49 -3.80 -3.07
CA TYR A 168 6.12 -3.44 -4.35
C TYR A 168 7.38 -4.25 -4.71
N PRO A 169 8.36 -4.50 -3.81
CA PRO A 169 9.54 -5.27 -4.18
C PRO A 169 9.20 -6.70 -4.63
N PHE A 170 8.27 -7.37 -3.94
CA PHE A 170 7.78 -8.69 -4.35
C PHE A 170 7.08 -8.62 -5.71
N TRP A 171 6.13 -7.70 -5.88
CA TRP A 171 5.42 -7.49 -7.16
C TRP A 171 6.37 -7.22 -8.34
N LEU A 172 7.35 -6.32 -8.16
CA LEU A 172 8.35 -5.98 -9.18
C LEU A 172 9.21 -7.20 -9.55
N GLY A 173 9.56 -8.04 -8.56
CA GLY A 173 10.28 -9.28 -8.82
C GLY A 173 9.47 -10.28 -9.65
N GLU A 174 8.17 -10.41 -9.37
CA GLU A 174 7.30 -11.34 -10.10
C GLU A 174 7.04 -10.90 -11.55
N ILE A 175 6.76 -9.61 -11.79
CA ILE A 175 6.57 -9.10 -13.16
C ILE A 175 7.87 -9.18 -13.97
N ALA A 176 9.04 -9.01 -13.34
CA ALA A 176 10.33 -9.15 -14.01
C ALA A 176 10.65 -10.60 -14.41
N ARG A 177 10.12 -11.57 -13.66
CA ARG A 177 10.20 -13.01 -14.00
C ARG A 177 9.16 -13.44 -15.04
N GLY A 178 8.22 -12.55 -15.37
CA GLY A 178 7.27 -12.73 -16.47
C GLY A 178 6.03 -13.54 -16.12
N HIS A 179 5.57 -13.52 -14.86
CA HIS A 179 4.35 -14.16 -14.37
C HIS A 179 3.98 -15.52 -14.98
#